data_AF-A0A2H0Z7R2-F1
#
_entry.id   AF-A0A2H0Z7R2-F1
#
_cell.length_a   1.000
_cell.length_b   1.000
_cell.length_c   1.000
_cell.angle_alpha   90.00
_cell.angle_beta   90.00
_cell.angle_gamma   90.00
#
_symmetry.space_group_name_H-M   'P 1'
#
loop_
_entity.id
_entity.type
_entity.pdbx_description
1 polymer ?
#
loop_
_entity_poly.entity_id
_entity_poly.type
_entity_poly.pdbx_seq_one_letter_code
_entity_poly.pdbx_strand_id
1 'polypeptide(L)'
;MRWYIELVTANPILTAMAQFAALGTLGDAVSKWLVARRFFMPFDARTTILKMLEWAVLAVCIKYAFVGFNGFTDALVGHGLLPEWGTFGRAFSISVLMNLQFGPFLVIAHRLLDNAIAGSANWANLDKGLLSLLWFWIPAHTVTFTLDKPLQIGLAALWSVALGLILGFYNRRD
;
A
#
# COMPACT_ATOMS: atom_id res chain seq x y z
N MET A 1 9.98 20.34 -4.04
CA MET A 1 8.59 19.87 -4.16
C MET A 1 8.05 19.97 -5.58
N ARG A 2 8.22 21.10 -6.29
CA ARG A 2 7.72 21.29 -7.66
C ARG A 2 8.19 20.22 -8.66
N TRP A 3 9.49 19.92 -8.68
CA TRP A 3 10.07 18.87 -9.53
C TRP A 3 9.41 17.50 -9.33
N TYR A 4 9.08 17.14 -8.08
CA TYR A 4 8.45 15.86 -7.76
C TYR A 4 7.04 15.82 -8.32
N ILE A 5 6.26 16.89 -8.09
CA ILE A 5 4.89 17.02 -8.59
C ILE A 5 4.87 16.92 -10.12
N GLU A 6 5.79 17.61 -10.81
CA GLU A 6 5.93 17.55 -12.26
C GLU A 6 6.23 16.12 -12.74
N LEU A 7 7.19 15.44 -12.10
CA LEU A 7 7.60 14.09 -12.45
C LEU A 7 6.44 13.08 -12.30
N VAL A 8 5.75 13.07 -11.15
CA VAL A 8 4.67 12.12 -10.88
C VAL A 8 3.38 12.43 -11.64
N THR A 9 3.21 13.67 -12.08
CA THR A 9 2.09 14.05 -12.95
C THR A 9 2.38 13.66 -14.40
N ALA A 10 3.61 13.82 -14.86
CA ALA A 10 4.02 13.44 -16.21
C ALA A 10 4.09 11.91 -16.42
N ASN A 11 4.48 11.16 -15.38
CA ASN A 11 4.72 9.71 -15.48
C ASN A 11 4.00 8.92 -14.38
N PRO A 12 2.67 9.04 -14.23
CA PRO A 12 1.94 8.64 -13.02
C PRO A 12 2.02 7.14 -12.69
N ILE A 13 2.15 6.28 -13.71
CA ILE A 13 2.27 4.83 -13.52
C ILE A 13 3.71 4.44 -13.23
N LEU A 14 4.66 4.92 -14.04
CA LEU A 14 6.07 4.59 -13.86
C LEU A 14 6.61 5.08 -12.51
N THR A 15 6.23 6.27 -12.06
CA THR A 15 6.65 6.76 -10.75
C THR A 15 6.00 5.99 -9.62
N ALA A 16 4.73 5.59 -9.75
CA ALA A 16 4.09 4.70 -8.77
C ALA A 16 4.84 3.37 -8.67
N MET A 17 5.14 2.73 -9.80
CA MET A 17 5.93 1.51 -9.87
C MET A 17 7.29 1.68 -9.19
N ALA A 18 8.04 2.73 -9.53
CA ALA A 18 9.36 2.99 -8.96
C ALA A 18 9.31 3.23 -7.44
N GLN A 19 8.33 4.01 -6.97
CA GLN A 19 8.18 4.33 -5.56
C GLN A 19 7.82 3.10 -4.73
N PHE A 20 6.88 2.27 -5.17
CA PHE A 20 6.53 1.02 -4.48
C PHE A 20 7.60 -0.06 -4.61
N ALA A 21 8.26 -0.20 -5.77
CA ALA A 21 9.38 -1.11 -5.93
C ALA A 21 10.48 -0.82 -4.90
N ALA A 22 10.81 0.45 -4.66
CA ALA A 22 11.79 0.84 -3.66
C ALA A 22 11.25 0.71 -2.22
N LEU A 23 10.14 1.39 -1.91
CA LEU A 23 9.65 1.53 -0.53
C LEU A 23 8.89 0.30 -0.02
N GLY A 24 8.19 -0.43 -0.89
CA GLY A 24 7.57 -1.71 -0.55
C GLY A 24 8.63 -2.77 -0.21
N THR A 25 9.63 -2.93 -1.07
CA THR A 25 10.76 -3.85 -0.81
C THR A 25 11.53 -3.44 0.44
N LEU A 26 11.71 -2.14 0.68
CA LEU A 26 12.31 -1.63 1.92
C LEU A 26 11.45 -2.00 3.14
N GLY A 27 10.12 -1.86 3.07
CA GLY A 27 9.21 -2.27 4.14
C GLY A 27 9.35 -3.75 4.50
N ASP A 28 9.44 -4.62 3.50
CA ASP A 28 9.68 -6.05 3.69
C ASP A 28 11.02 -6.32 4.38
N ALA A 29 12.07 -5.61 3.97
CA ALA A 29 13.41 -5.73 4.55
C ALA A 29 13.45 -5.22 6.01
N VAL A 30 12.85 -4.07 6.26
CA VAL A 30 12.78 -3.42 7.57
C VAL A 30 12.07 -4.31 8.60
N SER A 31 10.98 -4.98 8.21
CA SER A 31 10.29 -5.92 9.08
C SER A 31 11.23 -7.03 9.56
N LYS A 32 12.04 -7.61 8.67
CA LYS A 32 13.03 -8.64 9.00
C LYS A 32 14.20 -8.11 9.82
N TRP A 33 14.66 -6.87 9.58
CA TRP A 33 15.72 -6.25 10.38
C TRP A 33 15.32 -6.07 11.83
N LEU A 34 14.08 -5.62 12.06
CA LEU A 34 13.57 -5.44 13.42
C LEU A 34 13.41 -6.77 14.16
N VAL A 35 12.90 -7.80 13.48
CA VAL A 35 12.81 -9.14 14.07
C VAL A 35 14.20 -9.69 14.42
N ALA A 36 15.20 -9.50 13.54
CA ALA A 36 16.56 -10.03 13.73
C ALA A 36 17.47 -9.14 14.61
N ARG A 37 17.03 -7.94 15.00
CA ARG A 37 17.82 -6.92 15.73
C ARG A 37 19.15 -6.55 15.06
N ARG A 38 19.26 -6.68 13.74
CA ARG A 38 20.46 -6.32 12.97
C ARG A 38 20.11 -5.96 11.54
N PHE A 39 20.96 -5.13 10.92
CA PHE A 39 20.90 -4.85 9.49
C PHE A 39 21.62 -5.94 8.71
N PHE A 40 20.94 -6.51 7.72
CA PHE A 40 21.48 -7.54 6.83
C PHE A 40 20.69 -7.55 5.53
N MET A 41 21.21 -8.11 4.45
CA MET A 41 20.39 -8.30 3.24
C MET A 41 19.41 -9.47 3.47
N PRO A 42 18.09 -9.22 3.59
CA PRO A 42 17.15 -10.26 3.98
C PRO A 42 16.76 -11.22 2.86
N PHE A 43 17.19 -10.90 1.63
CA PHE A 43 16.89 -11.58 0.39
C PHE A 43 18.18 -11.62 -0.43
N ASP A 44 18.38 -12.70 -1.20
CA ASP A 44 19.42 -12.73 -2.22
C ASP A 44 19.08 -11.76 -3.38
N ALA A 45 20.03 -11.57 -4.30
CA ALA A 45 19.88 -10.61 -5.39
C ALA A 45 18.68 -10.91 -6.30
N ARG A 46 18.44 -12.20 -6.62
CA ARG A 46 17.31 -12.60 -7.48
C ARG A 46 15.99 -12.35 -6.77
N THR A 47 15.89 -12.78 -5.51
CA THR A 47 14.67 -12.58 -4.70
C THR A 47 14.37 -11.09 -4.51
N THR A 48 15.39 -10.26 -4.31
CA THR A 48 15.24 -8.80 -4.20
C THR A 48 14.64 -8.20 -5.47
N ILE A 49 15.15 -8.57 -6.65
CA ILE A 49 14.63 -8.08 -7.94
C ILE A 49 13.18 -8.53 -8.13
N LEU A 50 12.88 -9.80 -7.82
CA LEU A 50 11.51 -10.32 -7.94
C LEU A 50 10.53 -9.58 -7.02
N LYS A 51 10.93 -9.27 -5.78
CA LYS A 51 10.11 -8.45 -4.87
C LYS A 51 9.91 -7.03 -5.36
N MET A 52 10.94 -6.40 -5.93
CA MET A 52 10.80 -5.08 -6.55
C MET A 52 9.80 -5.10 -7.71
N LEU A 53 9.82 -6.15 -8.54
CA LEU A 53 8.88 -6.33 -9.64
C LEU A 53 7.46 -6.62 -9.15
N GLU A 54 7.30 -7.45 -8.12
CA GLU A 54 6.03 -7.69 -7.44
C GLU A 54 5.41 -6.38 -6.95
N TRP A 55 6.15 -5.59 -6.20
CA TRP A 55 5.69 -4.28 -5.71
C TRP A 55 5.38 -3.30 -6.85
N ALA A 56 6.17 -3.32 -7.93
CA ALA A 56 5.90 -2.51 -9.10
C ALA A 56 4.56 -2.88 -9.77
N VAL A 57 4.26 -4.18 -9.92
CA VAL A 57 2.98 -4.66 -10.48
C VAL A 57 1.82 -4.26 -9.58
N LEU A 58 1.94 -4.48 -8.27
CA LEU A 58 0.91 -4.07 -7.30
C LEU A 58 0.67 -2.55 -7.32
N ALA A 59 1.71 -1.75 -7.55
CA ALA A 59 1.60 -0.29 -7.64
C ALA A 59 0.66 0.18 -8.76
N VAL A 60 0.62 -0.53 -9.89
CA VAL A 60 -0.30 -0.23 -10.99
C VAL A 60 -1.74 -0.40 -10.53
N CYS A 61 -2.05 -1.54 -9.89
CA CYS A 61 -3.36 -1.82 -9.33
C CYS A 61 -3.76 -0.78 -8.26
N ILE A 62 -2.83 -0.43 -7.37
CA ILE A 62 -3.04 0.58 -6.33
C ILE A 62 -3.33 1.95 -6.96
N LYS A 63 -2.58 2.35 -8.00
CA LYS A 63 -2.81 3.63 -8.68
C LYS A 63 -4.19 3.70 -9.32
N TYR A 64 -4.62 2.62 -9.97
CA TYR A 64 -5.96 2.53 -10.55
C TYR A 64 -7.04 2.54 -9.48
N ALA A 65 -6.85 1.82 -8.37
CA ALA A 65 -7.78 1.86 -7.24
C ALA A 65 -7.88 3.29 -6.67
N PHE A 66 -6.78 4.00 -6.48
CA PHE A 66 -6.81 5.37 -5.94
C PHE A 66 -7.65 6.31 -6.82
N VAL A 67 -7.43 6.27 -8.14
CA VAL A 67 -8.21 7.08 -9.09
C VAL A 67 -9.66 6.63 -9.14
N GLY A 68 -9.89 5.31 -9.26
CA GLY A 68 -11.20 4.71 -9.39
C GLY A 68 -12.09 4.94 -8.18
N PHE A 69 -11.57 4.74 -6.96
CA PHE A 69 -12.35 4.92 -5.73
C PHE A 69 -12.61 6.39 -5.40
N ASN A 70 -11.76 7.33 -5.84
CA ASN A 70 -12.12 8.75 -5.81
C ASN A 70 -13.39 9.00 -6.65
N GLY A 71 -13.39 8.55 -7.91
CA GLY A 71 -14.55 8.70 -8.79
C GLY A 71 -15.79 7.93 -8.32
N PHE A 72 -15.60 6.72 -7.79
CA PHE A 72 -16.67 5.91 -7.21
C PHE A 72 -17.35 6.62 -6.04
N THR A 73 -16.58 7.16 -5.09
CA THR A 73 -17.14 7.95 -3.98
C THR A 73 -17.86 9.19 -4.48
N ASP A 74 -17.28 9.94 -5.41
CA ASP A 74 -17.91 11.15 -5.97
C ASP A 74 -19.24 10.82 -6.67
N ALA A 75 -19.31 9.70 -7.39
CA ALA A 75 -20.55 9.24 -8.03
C ALA A 75 -21.62 8.84 -7.00
N LEU A 76 -21.26 8.12 -5.93
CA LEU A 76 -22.21 7.78 -4.87
C LEU A 76 -22.78 9.02 -4.19
N VAL A 77 -21.94 10.04 -3.96
CA VAL A 77 -22.39 11.33 -3.42
C VAL A 77 -23.32 12.03 -4.40
N GLY A 78 -22.96 12.11 -5.69
CA GLY A 78 -23.78 12.74 -6.73
C GLY A 78 -25.14 12.06 -6.94
N HIS A 79 -25.26 10.77 -6.63
CA HIS A 79 -26.52 10.03 -6.65
C HIS A 79 -27.28 10.04 -5.31
N GLY A 80 -26.80 10.76 -4.29
CA GLY A 80 -27.41 10.82 -2.96
C GLY A 80 -27.30 9.52 -2.15
N LEU A 81 -26.42 8.60 -2.55
CA LEU A 81 -26.17 7.33 -1.85
C LEU A 81 -25.13 7.47 -0.73
N LEU A 82 -24.36 8.56 -0.75
CA LEU A 82 -23.52 9.01 0.35
C LEU A 82 -23.77 10.50 0.61
N PRO A 83 -23.73 10.95 1.88
CA PRO A 83 -23.86 12.37 2.18
C PRO A 83 -22.63 13.16 1.72
N GLU A 84 -22.86 14.43 1.39
CA GLU A 84 -21.80 15.39 1.08
C GLU A 84 -21.07 15.81 2.36
N TRP A 85 -19.92 15.19 2.61
CA TRP A 85 -19.05 15.56 3.72
C TRP A 85 -18.02 16.63 3.32
N GLY A 86 -17.43 17.28 4.33
CA GLY A 86 -16.19 18.06 4.15
C GLY A 86 -14.98 17.17 3.80
N THR A 87 -13.84 17.80 3.55
CA THR A 87 -12.59 17.15 3.07
C THR A 87 -12.24 15.86 3.82
N PHE A 88 -12.28 15.90 5.15
CA PHE A 88 -11.94 14.73 5.98
C PHE A 88 -12.95 13.59 5.83
N GLY A 89 -14.26 13.88 5.86
CA GLY A 89 -15.30 12.86 5.72
C GLY A 89 -15.32 12.22 4.33
N ARG A 90 -15.01 12.99 3.28
CA ARG A 90 -14.79 12.46 1.93
C ARG A 90 -13.57 11.53 1.90
N ALA A 91 -12.43 11.96 2.46
CA ALA A 91 -11.22 11.15 2.53
C ALA A 91 -11.43 9.83 3.30
N PHE A 92 -12.16 9.89 4.42
CA PHE A 92 -12.56 8.71 5.19
C PHE A 92 -13.46 7.78 4.38
N SER A 93 -14.44 8.31 3.66
CA SER A 93 -15.35 7.53 2.81
C SER A 93 -14.59 6.80 1.69
N ILE A 94 -13.69 7.49 0.98
CA ILE A 94 -12.82 6.87 -0.03
C ILE A 94 -12.00 5.75 0.60
N SER A 95 -11.38 6.03 1.76
CA SER A 95 -10.54 5.07 2.47
C SER A 95 -11.31 3.81 2.86
N VAL A 96 -12.50 3.96 3.46
CA VAL A 96 -13.35 2.82 3.86
C VAL A 96 -13.76 2.00 2.63
N LEU A 97 -14.30 2.65 1.60
CA LEU A 97 -14.78 1.94 0.41
C LEU A 97 -13.64 1.19 -0.30
N MET A 98 -12.49 1.84 -0.48
CA MET A 98 -11.34 1.24 -1.11
C MET A 98 -10.77 0.08 -0.29
N ASN A 99 -10.55 0.26 1.01
CA ASN A 99 -9.93 -0.76 1.84
C ASN A 99 -10.84 -1.96 2.08
N LEU A 100 -12.16 -1.80 2.11
CA LEU A 100 -13.09 -2.92 2.31
C LEU A 100 -13.37 -3.70 1.02
N GLN A 101 -13.30 -3.05 -0.15
CA GLN A 101 -13.58 -3.71 -1.43
C GLN A 101 -12.30 -4.14 -2.17
N PHE A 102 -11.35 -3.23 -2.36
CA PHE A 102 -10.09 -3.50 -3.06
C PHE A 102 -9.00 -4.04 -2.13
N GLY A 103 -9.02 -3.67 -0.85
CA GLY A 103 -8.04 -4.14 0.13
C GLY A 103 -7.92 -5.67 0.23
N PRO A 104 -9.02 -6.44 0.34
CA PRO A 104 -8.94 -7.91 0.39
C PRO A 104 -8.34 -8.50 -0.88
N PHE A 105 -8.72 -7.98 -2.04
CA PHE A 105 -8.12 -8.36 -3.32
C PHE A 105 -6.62 -8.12 -3.32
N LEU A 106 -6.17 -6.94 -2.89
CA LEU A 106 -4.75 -6.59 -2.87
C LEU A 106 -3.95 -7.48 -1.90
N VAL A 107 -4.48 -7.74 -0.70
CA VAL A 107 -3.83 -8.61 0.30
C VAL A 107 -3.67 -10.04 -0.23
N ILE A 108 -4.71 -10.58 -0.87
CA ILE A 108 -4.67 -11.93 -1.46
C ILE A 108 -3.72 -11.96 -2.66
N ALA A 109 -3.79 -10.97 -3.56
CA ALA A 109 -2.93 -10.87 -4.73
C ALA A 109 -1.45 -10.77 -4.33
N HIS A 110 -1.13 -9.93 -3.35
CA HIS A 110 0.22 -9.84 -2.80
C HIS A 110 0.67 -11.19 -2.24
N ARG A 111 -0.17 -11.90 -1.47
CA ARG A 111 0.20 -13.22 -0.96
C ARG A 111 0.45 -14.26 -2.05
N LEU A 112 -0.34 -14.23 -3.12
CA LEU A 112 -0.16 -15.11 -4.26
C LEU A 112 1.18 -14.86 -4.97
N LEU A 113 1.56 -13.59 -5.13
CA LEU A 113 2.85 -13.21 -5.72
C LEU A 113 4.02 -13.61 -4.82
N ASP A 114 3.93 -13.35 -3.51
CA ASP A 114 4.91 -13.81 -2.52
C ASP A 114 5.14 -15.33 -2.61
N ASN A 115 4.06 -16.11 -2.67
CA ASN A 115 4.12 -17.57 -2.78
C ASN A 115 4.74 -18.02 -4.12
N ALA A 116 4.47 -17.30 -5.21
CA ALA A 116 5.06 -17.58 -6.52
C ALA A 116 6.58 -17.32 -6.52
N ILE A 117 7.04 -16.26 -5.85
CA ILE A 117 8.47 -15.96 -5.68
C ILE A 117 9.13 -17.03 -4.79
N ALA A 118 8.47 -17.41 -3.69
CA ALA A 118 8.98 -18.41 -2.75
C ALA A 118 8.93 -19.85 -3.30
N GLY A 119 8.18 -20.12 -4.36
CA GLY A 119 7.98 -21.45 -4.92
C GLY A 119 7.21 -22.41 -4.00
N SER A 120 6.53 -21.89 -2.98
CA SER A 120 5.79 -22.69 -1.99
C SER A 120 4.58 -21.92 -1.48
N ALA A 121 3.50 -22.63 -1.15
CA ALA A 121 2.29 -22.01 -0.64
C ALA A 121 2.42 -21.73 0.86
N ASN A 122 2.28 -20.46 1.25
CA ASN A 122 2.15 -20.04 2.63
C ASN A 122 0.90 -19.18 2.79
N TRP A 123 -0.06 -19.62 3.58
CA TRP A 123 -1.30 -18.87 3.87
C TRP A 123 -1.40 -18.42 5.33
N ALA A 124 -0.36 -18.66 6.13
CA ALA A 124 -0.34 -18.26 7.53
C ALA A 124 -0.45 -16.73 7.67
N ASN A 125 -1.16 -16.28 8.69
CA ASN A 125 -1.36 -14.87 9.03
C ASN A 125 -2.08 -14.04 7.95
N LEU A 126 -2.79 -14.67 6.99
CA LEU A 126 -3.60 -13.94 6.01
C LEU A 126 -4.73 -13.16 6.71
N ASP A 127 -5.32 -13.74 7.75
CA ASP A 127 -6.28 -13.12 8.67
C ASP A 127 -5.74 -11.81 9.26
N LYS A 128 -4.48 -11.79 9.73
CA LYS A 128 -3.83 -10.58 10.24
C LYS A 128 -3.61 -9.55 9.15
N GLY A 129 -3.26 -10.00 7.94
CA GLY A 129 -3.16 -9.14 6.75
C GLY A 129 -4.49 -8.45 6.43
N LEU A 130 -5.60 -9.20 6.45
CA LEU A 130 -6.94 -8.66 6.25
C LEU A 130 -7.36 -7.73 7.39
N LEU A 131 -7.07 -8.07 8.64
CA LEU A 131 -7.34 -7.19 9.79
C LEU A 131 -6.58 -5.87 9.71
N SER A 132 -5.37 -5.85 9.12
CA SER A 132 -4.61 -4.61 8.90
C SER A 132 -5.34 -3.60 8.03
N LEU A 133 -6.26 -4.05 7.16
CA LEU A 133 -7.10 -3.14 6.37
C LEU A 133 -7.93 -2.22 7.27
N LEU A 134 -8.40 -2.75 8.41
CA LEU A 134 -9.24 -2.02 9.35
C LEU A 134 -8.43 -1.08 10.25
N TRP A 135 -7.44 -1.61 10.97
CA TRP A 135 -6.76 -0.85 12.02
C TRP A 135 -5.60 0.00 11.51
N PHE A 136 -5.02 -0.34 10.36
CA PHE A 136 -3.88 0.39 9.79
C PHE A 136 -4.26 1.14 8.51
N TRP A 137 -4.74 0.43 7.49
CA TRP A 137 -4.89 1.02 6.16
C TRP A 137 -6.08 1.98 6.04
N ILE A 138 -7.20 1.77 6.74
CA ILE A 138 -8.29 2.75 6.77
C ILE A 138 -7.81 4.08 7.37
N PRO A 139 -7.19 4.13 8.57
CA PRO A 139 -6.62 5.37 9.09
C PRO A 139 -5.54 5.96 8.19
N ALA A 140 -4.58 5.15 7.74
CA ALA A 140 -3.45 5.61 6.92
C ALA A 140 -3.93 6.21 5.58
N HIS A 141 -4.83 5.53 4.87
CA HIS A 141 -5.39 6.03 3.62
C HIS A 141 -6.35 7.20 3.82
N THR A 142 -7.01 7.32 4.98
CA THR A 142 -7.79 8.53 5.29
C THR A 142 -6.88 9.75 5.28
N VAL A 143 -5.72 9.67 5.94
CA VAL A 143 -4.69 10.74 5.89
C VAL A 143 -4.16 10.91 4.47
N THR A 144 -3.96 9.81 3.73
CA THR A 144 -3.51 9.91 2.34
C THR A 144 -4.50 10.68 1.46
N PHE A 145 -5.80 10.44 1.59
CA PHE A 145 -6.81 11.07 0.74
C PHE A 145 -7.17 12.51 1.14
N THR A 146 -6.65 13.03 2.25
CA THR A 146 -6.71 14.47 2.53
C THR A 146 -5.65 15.27 1.77
N LEU A 147 -4.61 14.61 1.24
CA LEU A 147 -3.56 15.25 0.46
C LEU A 147 -3.94 15.46 -1.00
N ASP A 148 -3.26 16.40 -1.65
CA ASP A 148 -3.34 16.61 -3.09
C ASP A 148 -2.95 15.34 -3.87
N LYS A 149 -3.66 15.08 -4.97
CA LYS A 149 -3.53 13.87 -5.81
C LYS A 149 -2.08 13.48 -6.16
N PRO A 150 -1.15 14.40 -6.49
CA PRO A 150 0.24 14.05 -6.78
C PRO A 150 1.02 13.46 -5.59
N LEU A 151 0.60 13.75 -4.35
CA LEU A 151 1.29 13.32 -3.14
C LEU A 151 0.79 11.98 -2.59
N GLN A 152 -0.44 11.60 -2.93
CA GLN A 152 -1.14 10.45 -2.34
C GLN A 152 -0.36 9.13 -2.50
N ILE A 153 0.14 8.86 -3.71
CA ILE A 153 0.89 7.62 -4.00
C ILE A 153 2.21 7.56 -3.24
N GLY A 154 2.92 8.69 -3.13
CA GLY A 154 4.17 8.74 -2.38
C GLY A 154 3.95 8.46 -0.90
N LEU A 155 2.90 9.03 -0.31
CA LEU A 155 2.55 8.73 1.07
C LEU A 155 2.11 7.27 1.25
N ALA A 156 1.32 6.71 0.32
CA ALA A 156 0.93 5.30 0.37
C ALA A 156 2.14 4.36 0.31
N ALA A 157 3.14 4.66 -0.52
CA ALA A 157 4.39 3.91 -0.57
C ALA A 157 5.17 4.02 0.76
N LEU A 158 5.20 5.20 1.39
CA LEU A 158 5.80 5.38 2.73
C LEU A 158 5.08 4.57 3.81
N TRP A 159 3.75 4.43 3.73
CA TRP A 159 2.99 3.57 4.65
C TRP A 159 3.41 2.10 4.58
N SER A 160 3.95 1.63 3.45
CA SER A 160 4.50 0.27 3.33
C SER A 160 5.72 0.06 4.24
N VAL A 161 6.59 1.07 4.36
CA VAL A 161 7.72 1.05 5.30
C VAL A 161 7.24 1.14 6.75
N ALA A 162 6.29 2.03 7.02
CA ALA A 162 5.71 2.18 8.36
C ALA A 162 5.06 0.90 8.85
N LEU A 163 4.31 0.19 8.00
CA LEU A 163 3.73 -1.10 8.35
C LEU A 163 4.82 -2.16 8.59
N GLY A 164 5.86 -2.18 7.76
CA GLY A 164 7.03 -3.04 7.96
C GLY A 164 7.68 -2.84 9.34
N LEU A 165 7.83 -1.58 9.78
CA LEU A 165 8.31 -1.23 11.12
C LEU A 165 7.38 -1.76 12.22
N ILE A 166 6.08 -1.50 12.11
CA ILE A 166 5.10 -1.90 13.12
C ILE A 166 5.07 -3.43 13.28
N LEU A 167 4.98 -4.15 12.16
CA LEU A 167 4.93 -5.61 12.17
C LEU A 167 6.26 -6.22 12.63
N GLY A 168 7.38 -5.63 12.24
CA GLY A 168 8.70 -6.06 12.71
C GLY A 168 8.85 -5.92 14.23
N PHE A 169 8.29 -4.86 14.81
CA PHE A 169 8.28 -4.65 16.25
C PHE A 169 7.38 -5.68 16.97
N TYR A 170 6.17 -5.93 16.49
CA TYR A 170 5.25 -6.88 17.13
C TYR A 170 5.68 -8.35 17.02
N ASN A 171 6.36 -8.73 15.94
CA ASN A 171 6.85 -10.10 15.73
C ASN A 171 8.20 -10.36 16.42
N ARG A 172 8.77 -9.37 17.10
CA ARG A 172 9.95 -9.54 17.93
C ARG A 172 9.58 -10.46 19.10
N ARG A 173 10.31 -11.57 19.23
CA ARG A 173 10.36 -12.35 20.47
C ARG A 173 11.48 -11.79 21.34
N ASP A 174 11.25 -11.69 22.64
CA ASP A 174 12.21 -11.10 23.59
C ASP A 174 13.51 -11.89 23.69
#